data_AF-A0A7X6LT61-F1
#
_entry.id   AF-A0A7X6LT61-F1
#
_cell.length_a   1.000
_cell.length_b   1.000
_cell.length_c   1.000
_cell.angle_alpha   90.00
_cell.angle_beta   90.00
_cell.angle_gamma   90.00
#
_symmetry.space_group_name_H-M   'P 1'
#
loop_
_entity.id
_entity.type
_entity.pdbx_description
1 polymer ?
#
loop_
_entity_poly.entity_id
_entity_poly.type
_entity_poly.pdbx_seq_one_letter_code
_entity_poly.pdbx_strand_id
1 'polypeptide(L)'
;MPAGASRWWAPAYGAALVLALTWPFFVPGEAFALRDMMVFDAMALTRASLGWGDLPARNVPQDALLGILPWPVLFVRVFMVAAAAGAAWAGHKLGRTPFGQAAAMTVAVWNPFVVERLLQGQWSLAAAAWLLPLVALGVHPVSTFAHWLASLTPTGALAAAMFARGWRGVAVAVLTCLPWVVAGVAASSPGTSSVAGAAAFAPRAEGHVGTLGSLLGLGGIWNGQAVPPSRAAGWALFGIALFALLALGWRAVPRRWLVLAGVGFALAVASWTGLTAPIVSHVPGAGLLRDGQKWLILAIPAFVAAAGALEPRRALAAAAFAVLQVPDAPVALAALTPTTVDVPAVDHRGRDVVFESRPTLTTIDGHPVVDPAPKAMNVVESGALTVDGVPVDAPSPRWVAAQAAISDPVRLRELGIGVVVRADGTVMEAGAPARPLPPAGIALFAMWCVVPLITCVRDHTRIKGADDQ
;
A
#
# COMPACT_ATOMS: atom_id res chain seq x y z
N MET A 1 -12.36 4.01 -39.45
CA MET A 1 -10.91 3.82 -39.14
C MET A 1 -10.40 2.64 -39.95
N PRO A 2 -9.25 2.74 -40.65
CA PRO A 2 -8.74 1.63 -41.44
C PRO A 2 -8.39 0.44 -40.53
N ALA A 3 -8.66 -0.78 -40.99
CA ALA A 3 -8.71 -2.01 -40.19
C ALA A 3 -7.45 -2.30 -39.36
N GLY A 4 -6.27 -1.84 -39.80
CA GLY A 4 -4.98 -2.02 -39.10
C GLY A 4 -4.78 -1.13 -37.87
N ALA A 5 -5.35 0.09 -37.85
CA ALA A 5 -5.29 0.99 -36.69
C ALA A 5 -6.20 0.52 -35.54
N SER A 6 -7.15 -0.38 -35.82
CA SER A 6 -8.21 -0.76 -34.87
C SER A 6 -7.80 -1.78 -33.80
N ARG A 7 -6.71 -2.55 -34.01
CA ARG A 7 -6.33 -3.63 -33.08
C ARG A 7 -5.29 -3.22 -32.04
N TRP A 8 -4.47 -2.22 -32.34
CA TRP A 8 -3.31 -1.85 -31.50
C TRP A 8 -3.52 -0.60 -30.64
N TRP A 9 -4.60 0.17 -30.86
CA TRP A 9 -4.81 1.43 -30.14
C TRP A 9 -4.92 1.21 -28.62
N ALA A 10 -5.64 0.18 -28.16
CA ALA A 10 -5.84 -0.05 -26.73
C ALA A 10 -4.54 -0.49 -26.04
N PRO A 11 -3.78 -1.49 -26.54
CA PRO A 11 -2.45 -1.79 -26.01
C PRO A 11 -1.51 -0.58 -26.02
N ALA A 12 -1.47 0.20 -27.11
CA ALA A 12 -0.60 1.38 -27.20
C ALA A 12 -1.00 2.48 -26.22
N TYR A 13 -2.30 2.76 -26.08
CA TYR A 13 -2.84 3.73 -25.14
C TYR A 13 -2.58 3.31 -23.68
N GLY A 14 -2.82 2.04 -23.36
CA GLY A 14 -2.54 1.48 -22.04
C GLY A 14 -1.05 1.53 -21.71
N ALA A 15 -0.18 1.16 -22.66
CA ALA A 15 1.26 1.25 -22.50
C ALA A 15 1.71 2.70 -22.26
N ALA A 16 1.14 3.68 -22.98
CA ALA A 16 1.45 5.09 -22.75
C ALA A 16 1.10 5.56 -21.34
N LEU A 17 -0.09 5.21 -20.82
CA LEU A 17 -0.49 5.54 -19.44
C LEU A 17 0.42 4.88 -18.40
N VAL A 18 0.70 3.58 -18.58
CA VAL A 18 1.55 2.81 -17.66
C VAL A 18 2.96 3.38 -17.65
N LEU A 19 3.59 3.50 -18.81
CA LEU A 19 4.95 4.03 -18.93
C LEU A 19 5.05 5.43 -18.32
N ALA A 20 4.06 6.30 -18.53
CA ALA A 20 4.07 7.65 -17.98
C ALA A 20 4.06 7.69 -16.44
N LEU A 21 3.45 6.72 -15.74
CA LEU A 21 3.45 6.69 -14.27
C LEU A 21 4.47 5.73 -13.65
N THR A 22 4.97 4.77 -14.42
CA THR A 22 5.94 3.78 -13.93
C THR A 22 7.34 3.98 -14.49
N TRP A 23 7.61 5.05 -15.25
CA TRP A 23 8.95 5.32 -15.81
C TRP A 23 10.09 5.29 -14.76
N PRO A 24 9.92 5.72 -13.48
CA PRO A 24 11.02 5.66 -12.51
C PRO A 24 11.51 4.22 -12.26
N PHE A 25 10.63 3.23 -12.40
CA PHE A 25 10.97 1.81 -12.24
C PHE A 25 11.79 1.24 -13.41
N PHE A 26 11.98 1.98 -14.50
CA PHE A 26 12.87 1.61 -15.61
C PHE A 26 14.25 2.26 -15.51
N VAL A 27 14.42 3.26 -14.63
CA VAL A 27 15.72 3.92 -14.42
C VAL A 27 16.65 2.97 -13.66
N PRO A 28 17.89 2.73 -14.09
CA PRO A 28 18.85 1.91 -13.34
C PRO A 28 19.14 2.46 -11.94
N GLY A 29 19.46 1.59 -10.97
CA GLY A 29 19.90 1.97 -9.63
C GLY A 29 19.55 0.95 -8.56
N GLU A 30 20.16 1.12 -7.38
CA GLU A 30 20.35 0.08 -6.36
C GLU A 30 19.22 -0.01 -5.34
N ALA A 31 18.51 1.09 -5.09
CA ALA A 31 17.46 1.12 -4.08
C ALA A 31 16.32 2.08 -4.44
N PHE A 32 15.16 1.86 -3.86
CA PHE A 32 14.06 2.81 -3.83
C PHE A 32 13.86 3.28 -2.39
N ALA A 33 14.09 4.57 -2.15
CA ALA A 33 13.91 5.19 -0.85
C ALA A 33 13.15 6.52 -1.01
N LEU A 34 11.91 6.56 -0.53
CA LEU A 34 11.09 7.77 -0.50
C LEU A 34 10.05 7.63 0.61
N ARG A 35 10.15 8.42 1.68
CA ARG A 35 9.20 8.41 2.81
C ARG A 35 9.00 7.00 3.36
N ASP A 36 7.83 6.41 3.16
CA ASP A 36 7.49 5.07 3.66
C ASP A 36 8.14 3.93 2.84
N MET A 37 8.68 4.23 1.66
CA MET A 37 9.36 3.24 0.81
C MET A 37 10.83 3.13 1.18
N MET A 38 11.27 1.90 1.43
CA MET A 38 12.67 1.53 1.59
C MET A 38 12.86 0.10 1.09
N VAL A 39 13.46 -0.04 -0.10
CA VAL A 39 13.71 -1.32 -0.77
C VAL A 39 15.11 -1.28 -1.38
N PHE A 40 15.96 -2.20 -0.98
CA PHE A 40 17.34 -2.37 -1.45
C PHE A 40 17.68 -3.87 -1.50
N ASP A 41 18.86 -4.26 -1.97
CA ASP A 41 19.16 -5.69 -2.19
C ASP A 41 19.45 -6.48 -0.91
N ALA A 42 19.97 -5.83 0.14
CA ALA A 42 20.28 -6.45 1.42
C ALA A 42 19.07 -6.53 2.40
N MET A 43 17.85 -6.56 1.87
CA MET A 43 16.64 -6.78 2.69
C MET A 43 16.72 -8.15 3.38
N ALA A 44 16.39 -8.21 4.66
CA ALA A 44 16.50 -9.43 5.45
C ALA A 44 15.15 -9.94 5.94
N LEU A 45 15.03 -11.26 6.05
CA LEU A 45 13.95 -11.90 6.80
C LEU A 45 14.18 -11.69 8.30
N THR A 46 13.63 -10.60 8.84
CA THR A 46 13.71 -10.24 10.27
C THR A 46 12.49 -10.73 11.05
N ARG A 47 12.55 -10.65 12.37
CA ARG A 47 11.37 -10.93 13.22
C ARG A 47 10.26 -9.91 12.96
N ALA A 48 10.61 -8.65 12.73
CA ALA A 48 9.68 -7.57 12.42
C ALA A 48 9.00 -7.76 11.06
N SER A 49 9.72 -8.26 10.05
CA SER A 49 9.13 -8.52 8.73
C SER A 49 8.09 -9.66 8.73
N LEU A 50 8.15 -10.55 9.73
CA LEU A 50 7.14 -11.57 10.02
C LEU A 50 6.04 -11.11 11.00
N GLY A 51 6.14 -9.91 11.56
CA GLY A 51 5.14 -9.33 12.48
C GLY A 51 5.40 -9.55 13.97
N TRP A 52 6.56 -10.10 14.35
CA TRP A 52 7.02 -10.27 15.74
C TRP A 52 8.15 -9.29 16.10
N GLY A 53 7.98 -8.04 15.68
CA GLY A 53 8.85 -6.91 16.03
C GLY A 53 8.30 -6.10 17.21
N ASP A 54 8.90 -4.93 17.45
CA ASP A 54 8.47 -4.00 18.48
C ASP A 54 7.32 -3.07 18.01
N LEU A 55 7.02 -3.07 16.71
CA LEU A 55 6.01 -2.22 16.05
C LEU A 55 4.84 -3.05 15.48
N PRO A 56 3.67 -2.41 15.22
CA PRO A 56 2.55 -3.08 14.55
C PRO A 56 2.94 -3.69 13.19
N ALA A 57 2.35 -4.85 12.88
CA ALA A 57 2.62 -5.67 11.69
C ALA A 57 2.10 -5.07 10.35
N ARG A 58 2.36 -3.79 10.09
CA ARG A 58 1.82 -3.03 8.94
C ARG A 58 2.42 -3.42 7.58
N ASN A 59 3.62 -4.02 7.58
CA ASN A 59 4.32 -4.44 6.37
C ASN A 59 4.31 -5.98 6.19
N VAL A 60 3.50 -6.71 6.95
CA VAL A 60 3.41 -8.16 6.81
C VAL A 60 2.34 -8.49 5.75
N PRO A 61 2.64 -9.29 4.72
CA PRO A 61 3.87 -10.04 4.47
C PRO A 61 4.87 -9.38 3.51
N GLN A 62 4.65 -8.13 3.07
CA GLN A 62 5.52 -7.41 2.14
C GLN A 62 7.01 -7.51 2.49
N ASP A 63 7.40 -7.13 3.70
CA ASP A 63 8.82 -7.09 4.07
C ASP A 63 9.42 -8.51 4.16
N ALA A 64 8.63 -9.50 4.59
CA ALA A 64 9.07 -10.90 4.60
C ALA A 64 9.30 -11.43 3.18
N LEU A 65 8.42 -11.08 2.23
CA LEU A 65 8.62 -11.42 0.82
C LEU A 65 9.89 -10.77 0.27
N LEU A 66 10.09 -9.48 0.49
CA LEU A 66 11.29 -8.79 0.02
C LEU A 66 12.57 -9.34 0.66
N GLY A 67 12.51 -9.78 1.91
CA GLY A 67 13.64 -10.36 2.62
C GLY A 67 14.02 -11.79 2.21
N ILE A 68 13.22 -12.48 1.39
CA ILE A 68 13.56 -13.81 0.85
C ILE A 68 13.81 -13.82 -0.66
N LEU A 69 13.43 -12.74 -1.36
CA LEU A 69 13.64 -12.66 -2.80
C LEU A 69 15.12 -12.40 -3.10
N PRO A 70 15.72 -13.08 -4.09
CA PRO A 70 17.10 -12.83 -4.47
C PRO A 70 17.32 -11.44 -5.08
N TRP A 71 16.28 -10.84 -5.67
CA TRP A 71 16.33 -9.51 -6.30
C TRP A 71 15.08 -8.70 -5.94
N PRO A 72 14.96 -8.21 -4.69
CA PRO A 72 13.78 -7.48 -4.23
C PRO A 72 13.52 -6.19 -5.03
N VAL A 73 14.59 -5.49 -5.42
CA VAL A 73 14.50 -4.27 -6.24
C VAL A 73 13.93 -4.59 -7.63
N LEU A 74 14.40 -5.66 -8.27
CA LEU A 74 13.88 -6.11 -9.56
C LEU A 74 12.42 -6.54 -9.46
N PHE A 75 12.06 -7.25 -8.39
CA PHE A 75 10.66 -7.63 -8.13
C PHE A 75 9.76 -6.40 -8.08
N VAL A 76 10.11 -5.37 -7.31
CA VAL A 76 9.31 -4.14 -7.22
C VAL A 76 9.15 -3.48 -8.59
N ARG A 77 10.23 -3.39 -9.39
CA ARG A 77 10.17 -2.82 -10.74
C ARG A 77 9.15 -3.54 -11.62
N VAL A 78 9.28 -4.86 -11.73
CA VAL A 78 8.40 -5.69 -12.57
C VAL A 78 6.96 -5.66 -12.03
N PHE A 79 6.80 -5.78 -10.72
CA PHE A 79 5.50 -5.83 -10.08
C PHE A 79 4.72 -4.53 -10.25
N MET A 80 5.36 -3.36 -10.08
CA MET A 80 4.68 -2.07 -10.23
C MET A 80 4.20 -1.83 -11.67
N VAL A 81 5.03 -2.16 -12.67
CA VAL A 81 4.64 -2.09 -14.08
C VAL A 81 3.51 -3.08 -14.38
N ALA A 82 3.60 -4.31 -13.87
CA ALA A 82 2.58 -5.35 -14.07
C ALA A 82 1.23 -4.99 -13.41
N ALA A 83 1.25 -4.40 -12.21
CA ALA A 83 0.04 -3.96 -11.51
C ALA A 83 -0.66 -2.84 -12.29
N ALA A 84 0.07 -1.82 -12.74
CA ALA A 84 -0.46 -0.74 -13.57
C ALA A 84 -1.00 -1.25 -14.92
N ALA A 85 -0.28 -2.18 -15.57
CA ALA A 85 -0.76 -2.83 -16.79
C ALA A 85 -2.03 -3.66 -16.54
N GLY A 86 -2.12 -4.30 -15.39
CA GLY A 86 -3.31 -4.99 -14.91
C GLY A 86 -4.51 -4.06 -14.76
N ALA A 87 -4.30 -2.85 -14.20
CA ALA A 87 -5.32 -1.81 -14.09
C ALA A 87 -5.81 -1.34 -15.47
N ALA A 88 -4.88 -1.07 -16.40
CA ALA A 88 -5.21 -0.72 -17.78
C ALA A 88 -6.02 -1.84 -18.46
N TRP A 89 -5.60 -3.09 -18.33
CA TRP A 89 -6.34 -4.22 -18.89
C TRP A 89 -7.75 -4.35 -18.29
N ALA A 90 -7.89 -4.17 -16.97
CA ALA A 90 -9.19 -4.18 -16.32
C ALA A 90 -10.11 -3.06 -16.84
N GLY A 91 -9.57 -1.85 -17.00
CA GLY A 91 -10.27 -0.71 -17.60
C GLY A 91 -10.72 -1.00 -19.03
N HIS A 92 -9.84 -1.58 -19.85
CA HIS A 92 -10.19 -2.01 -21.21
C HIS A 92 -11.32 -3.05 -21.22
N LYS A 93 -11.34 -4.00 -20.28
CA LYS A 93 -12.41 -5.00 -20.15
C LYS A 93 -13.74 -4.40 -19.68
N LEU A 94 -13.71 -3.35 -18.86
CA LEU A 94 -14.90 -2.68 -18.33
C LEU A 94 -15.52 -1.67 -19.30
N GLY A 95 -14.75 -1.16 -20.27
CA GLY A 95 -15.24 -0.20 -21.25
C GLY A 95 -16.13 -0.82 -22.35
N ARG A 96 -17.24 -0.16 -22.66
CA ARG A 96 -18.23 -0.61 -23.66
C ARG A 96 -17.99 -0.11 -25.08
N THR A 97 -17.28 1.01 -25.21
CA THR A 97 -16.92 1.65 -26.48
C THR A 97 -15.43 1.98 -26.48
N PRO A 98 -14.76 2.24 -27.61
CA PRO A 98 -13.34 2.63 -27.61
C PRO A 98 -13.02 3.83 -26.69
N PHE A 99 -13.87 4.87 -26.68
CA PHE A 99 -13.72 6.00 -25.77
C PHE A 99 -14.03 5.63 -24.31
N GLY A 100 -15.03 4.79 -24.06
CA GLY A 100 -15.30 4.26 -22.71
C GLY A 100 -14.15 3.41 -22.17
N GLN A 101 -13.55 2.58 -23.02
CA GLN A 101 -12.35 1.80 -22.70
C GLN A 101 -11.17 2.72 -22.39
N ALA A 102 -10.90 3.73 -23.22
CA ALA A 102 -9.88 4.73 -22.93
C ALA A 102 -10.13 5.39 -21.57
N ALA A 103 -11.34 5.90 -21.31
CA ALA A 103 -11.69 6.54 -20.04
C ALA A 103 -11.52 5.62 -18.82
N ALA A 104 -11.98 4.38 -18.92
CA ALA A 104 -11.82 3.38 -17.86
C ALA A 104 -10.35 3.04 -17.62
N MET A 105 -9.55 2.90 -18.69
CA MET A 105 -8.09 2.71 -18.58
C MET A 105 -7.41 3.90 -17.90
N THR A 106 -7.77 5.13 -18.28
CA THR A 106 -7.22 6.34 -17.66
C THR A 106 -7.57 6.39 -16.18
N VAL A 107 -8.84 6.22 -15.80
CA VAL A 107 -9.28 6.28 -14.40
C VAL A 107 -8.63 5.17 -13.56
N ALA A 108 -8.45 3.98 -14.13
CA ALA A 108 -7.82 2.86 -13.44
C ALA A 108 -6.35 3.12 -13.14
N VAL A 109 -5.60 3.69 -14.09
CA VAL A 109 -4.14 3.89 -13.97
C VAL A 109 -3.78 5.25 -13.37
N TRP A 110 -4.41 6.31 -13.86
CA TRP A 110 -4.11 7.71 -13.62
C TRP A 110 -5.14 8.35 -12.70
N ASN A 111 -4.94 8.22 -11.40
CA ASN A 111 -5.77 8.86 -10.39
C ASN A 111 -4.93 9.35 -9.19
N PRO A 112 -5.40 10.39 -8.47
CA PRO A 112 -4.67 10.98 -7.34
C PRO A 112 -4.39 10.00 -6.20
N PHE A 113 -5.29 9.04 -5.94
CA PHE A 113 -5.06 8.02 -4.91
C PHE A 113 -3.72 7.30 -5.13
N VAL A 114 -3.50 6.80 -6.34
CA VAL A 114 -2.27 6.09 -6.71
C VAL A 114 -1.07 7.04 -6.65
N VAL A 115 -1.16 8.22 -7.28
CA VAL A 115 -0.02 9.15 -7.38
C VAL A 115 0.43 9.63 -5.99
N GLU A 116 -0.51 10.05 -5.15
CA GLU A 116 -0.20 10.48 -3.78
C GLU A 116 0.34 9.33 -2.93
N ARG A 117 -0.15 8.09 -3.09
CA ARG A 117 0.40 6.92 -2.39
C ARG A 117 1.81 6.58 -2.84
N LEU A 118 2.09 6.67 -4.14
CA LEU A 118 3.42 6.49 -4.70
C LEU A 118 4.39 7.54 -4.13
N LEU A 119 4.01 8.82 -4.14
CA LEU A 119 4.81 9.90 -3.57
C LEU A 119 5.01 9.75 -2.05
N GLN A 120 4.04 9.20 -1.33
CA GLN A 120 4.18 8.88 0.10
C GLN A 120 5.08 7.66 0.37
N GLY A 121 5.46 6.90 -0.66
CA GLY A 121 6.22 5.65 -0.50
C GLY A 121 5.37 4.42 -0.18
N GLN A 122 4.04 4.54 -0.24
CA GLN A 122 3.08 3.45 -0.01
C GLN A 122 2.85 2.65 -1.30
N TRP A 123 3.94 2.19 -1.92
CA TRP A 123 3.96 1.60 -3.27
C TRP A 123 3.08 0.35 -3.39
N SER A 124 3.07 -0.52 -2.40
CA SER A 124 2.28 -1.75 -2.39
C SER A 124 0.78 -1.48 -2.21
N LEU A 125 0.41 -0.40 -1.52
CA LEU A 125 -0.98 0.06 -1.45
C LEU A 125 -1.42 0.72 -2.76
N ALA A 126 -0.52 1.46 -3.43
CA ALA A 126 -0.77 1.98 -4.78
C ALA A 126 -0.97 0.82 -5.79
N ALA A 127 -0.14 -0.22 -5.71
CA ALA A 127 -0.31 -1.44 -6.50
C ALA A 127 -1.63 -2.16 -6.19
N ALA A 128 -2.02 -2.25 -4.92
CA ALA A 128 -3.32 -2.81 -4.54
C ALA A 128 -4.49 -2.02 -5.18
N ALA A 129 -4.40 -0.69 -5.23
CA ALA A 129 -5.37 0.16 -5.92
C ALA A 129 -5.48 -0.17 -7.42
N TRP A 130 -4.33 -0.33 -8.10
CA TRP A 130 -4.28 -0.75 -9.51
C TRP A 130 -4.83 -2.16 -9.73
N LEU A 131 -4.61 -3.09 -8.79
CA LEU A 131 -5.07 -4.48 -8.90
C LEU A 131 -6.55 -4.65 -8.55
N LEU A 132 -7.16 -3.75 -7.77
CA LEU A 132 -8.53 -3.93 -7.28
C LEU A 132 -9.59 -4.05 -8.39
N PRO A 133 -9.53 -3.32 -9.52
CA PRO A 133 -10.40 -3.57 -10.66
C PRO A 133 -10.33 -5.01 -11.20
N LEU A 134 -9.16 -5.65 -11.20
CA LEU A 134 -9.01 -7.07 -11.59
C LEU A 134 -9.68 -8.00 -10.58
N VAL A 135 -9.50 -7.73 -9.29
CA VAL A 135 -10.17 -8.49 -8.22
C VAL A 135 -11.69 -8.38 -8.38
N ALA A 136 -12.18 -7.16 -8.60
CA ALA A 136 -13.60 -6.88 -8.78
C ALA A 136 -14.19 -7.55 -10.03
N LEU A 137 -13.44 -7.62 -11.14
CA LEU A 137 -13.84 -8.34 -12.36
C LEU A 137 -14.08 -9.83 -12.10
N GLY A 138 -13.39 -10.44 -11.13
CA GLY A 138 -13.62 -11.84 -10.74
C GLY A 138 -13.24 -12.87 -11.80
N VAL A 139 -12.42 -12.50 -12.79
CA VAL A 139 -11.92 -13.41 -13.83
C VAL A 139 -10.88 -14.33 -13.22
N HIS A 140 -11.19 -15.61 -13.05
CA HIS A 140 -10.24 -16.60 -12.53
C HIS A 140 -9.27 -17.08 -13.63
N PRO A 141 -7.97 -17.31 -13.35
CA PRO A 141 -7.29 -17.16 -12.05
C PRO A 141 -6.77 -15.75 -11.75
N VAL A 142 -6.84 -14.83 -12.72
CA VAL A 142 -6.24 -13.48 -12.63
C VAL A 142 -6.68 -12.70 -11.39
N SER A 143 -7.98 -12.73 -11.07
CA SER A 143 -8.53 -12.07 -9.87
C SER A 143 -8.01 -12.63 -8.56
N THR A 144 -7.71 -13.93 -8.48
CA THR A 144 -7.09 -14.55 -7.30
C THR A 144 -5.64 -14.11 -7.15
N PHE A 145 -4.87 -14.09 -8.24
CA PHE A 145 -3.49 -13.57 -8.23
C PHE A 145 -3.45 -12.08 -7.87
N ALA A 146 -4.37 -11.29 -8.44
CA ALA A 146 -4.50 -9.87 -8.11
C ALA A 146 -4.85 -9.65 -6.64
N HIS A 147 -5.73 -10.47 -6.06
CA HIS A 147 -6.05 -10.42 -4.62
C HIS A 147 -4.82 -10.75 -3.78
N TRP A 148 -4.15 -11.86 -4.08
CA TRP A 148 -2.94 -12.27 -3.37
C TRP A 148 -1.87 -11.16 -3.41
N LEU A 149 -1.60 -10.57 -4.56
CA LEU A 149 -0.63 -9.47 -4.68
C LEU A 149 -1.11 -8.16 -4.03
N ALA A 150 -2.41 -7.85 -4.08
CA ALA A 150 -2.98 -6.71 -3.36
C ALA A 150 -2.84 -6.87 -1.84
N SER A 151 -2.72 -8.10 -1.34
CA SER A 151 -2.58 -8.41 0.07
C SER A 151 -1.19 -8.23 0.67
N LEU A 152 -0.23 -7.68 -0.10
CA LEU A 152 1.08 -7.26 0.43
C LEU A 152 0.94 -6.25 1.58
N THR A 153 -0.19 -5.54 1.66
CA THR A 153 -0.53 -4.67 2.80
C THR A 153 -1.84 -5.10 3.47
N PRO A 154 -2.01 -4.88 4.78
CA PRO A 154 -3.28 -5.13 5.47
C PRO A 154 -4.48 -4.43 4.82
N THR A 155 -4.34 -3.16 4.44
CA THR A 155 -5.42 -2.41 3.77
C THR A 155 -5.75 -2.99 2.41
N GLY A 156 -4.75 -3.35 1.60
CA GLY A 156 -4.97 -3.97 0.30
C GLY A 156 -5.61 -5.36 0.41
N ALA A 157 -5.22 -6.15 1.42
CA ALA A 157 -5.83 -7.44 1.73
C ALA A 157 -7.33 -7.30 2.07
N LEU A 158 -7.66 -6.38 2.98
CA LEU A 158 -9.05 -6.10 3.36
C LEU A 158 -9.87 -5.55 2.18
N ALA A 159 -9.30 -4.62 1.40
CA ALA A 159 -9.97 -4.09 0.22
C ALA A 159 -10.28 -5.21 -0.80
N ALA A 160 -9.30 -6.06 -1.13
CA ALA A 160 -9.49 -7.18 -2.04
C ALA A 160 -10.50 -8.20 -1.50
N ALA A 161 -10.48 -8.49 -0.20
CA ALA A 161 -11.45 -9.35 0.48
C ALA A 161 -12.89 -8.84 0.32
N MET A 162 -13.10 -7.52 0.37
CA MET A 162 -14.44 -6.93 0.17
C MET A 162 -15.01 -7.13 -1.24
N PHE A 163 -14.16 -7.44 -2.22
CA PHE A 163 -14.56 -7.79 -3.59
C PHE A 163 -14.54 -9.30 -3.87
N ALA A 164 -14.10 -10.11 -2.91
CA ALA A 164 -14.04 -11.57 -3.04
C ALA A 164 -15.43 -12.17 -3.32
N ARG A 165 -15.43 -13.28 -4.07
CA ARG A 165 -16.63 -14.01 -4.48
C ARG A 165 -16.43 -15.51 -4.33
N GLY A 166 -17.51 -16.19 -3.92
CA GLY A 166 -17.51 -17.64 -3.73
C GLY A 166 -16.56 -18.12 -2.64
N TRP A 167 -16.57 -19.43 -2.39
CA TRP A 167 -15.76 -20.03 -1.33
C TRP A 167 -14.25 -19.86 -1.56
N ARG A 168 -13.78 -19.94 -2.82
CA ARG A 168 -12.36 -19.70 -3.18
C ARG A 168 -11.91 -18.30 -2.81
N GLY A 169 -12.72 -17.29 -3.15
CA GLY A 169 -12.40 -15.90 -2.82
C GLY A 169 -12.35 -15.66 -1.32
N VAL A 170 -13.25 -16.30 -0.55
CA VAL A 170 -13.23 -16.25 0.92
C VAL A 170 -12.00 -16.95 1.47
N ALA A 171 -11.64 -18.13 0.96
CA ALA A 171 -10.43 -18.83 1.38
C ALA A 171 -9.17 -17.99 1.12
N VAL A 172 -9.06 -17.40 -0.07
CA VAL A 172 -7.98 -16.47 -0.41
C VAL A 172 -7.96 -15.28 0.56
N ALA A 173 -9.11 -14.64 0.82
CA ALA A 173 -9.22 -13.53 1.76
C ALA A 173 -8.73 -13.88 3.18
N VAL A 174 -9.14 -15.04 3.69
CA VAL A 174 -8.74 -15.51 5.02
C VAL A 174 -7.23 -15.75 5.04
N LEU A 175 -6.72 -16.56 4.11
CA LEU A 175 -5.31 -16.94 4.07
C LEU A 175 -4.38 -15.73 3.84
N THR A 176 -4.83 -14.72 3.10
CA THR A 176 -4.06 -13.50 2.89
C THR A 176 -4.11 -12.52 4.06
N CYS A 177 -5.17 -12.55 4.88
CA CYS A 177 -5.28 -11.71 6.08
C CYS A 177 -4.61 -12.31 7.32
N LEU A 178 -4.53 -13.63 7.41
CA LEU A 178 -4.02 -14.34 8.59
C LEU A 178 -2.62 -13.87 9.06
N PRO A 179 -1.60 -13.63 8.20
CA PRO A 179 -0.27 -13.25 8.66
C PRO A 179 -0.25 -12.00 9.53
N TRP A 180 -0.91 -10.93 9.11
CA TRP A 180 -0.90 -9.66 9.85
C TRP A 180 -1.97 -9.62 10.94
N VAL A 181 -3.10 -10.33 10.79
CA VAL A 181 -4.12 -10.42 11.85
C VAL A 181 -3.58 -11.18 13.05
N VAL A 182 -2.99 -12.36 12.82
CA VAL A 182 -2.45 -13.18 13.92
C VAL A 182 -1.26 -12.48 14.56
N ALA A 183 -0.36 -11.87 13.77
CA ALA A 183 0.73 -11.05 14.30
C ALA A 183 0.20 -9.88 15.13
N GLY A 184 -0.85 -9.18 14.66
CA GLY A 184 -1.47 -8.07 15.38
C GLY A 184 -2.15 -8.47 16.69
N VAL A 185 -2.78 -9.65 16.75
CA VAL A 185 -3.36 -10.21 17.99
C VAL A 185 -2.27 -10.69 18.95
N ALA A 186 -1.19 -11.25 18.43
CA ALA A 186 -0.06 -11.74 19.22
C ALA A 186 0.88 -10.63 19.70
N ALA A 187 0.81 -9.44 19.08
CA ALA A 187 1.67 -8.31 19.42
C ALA A 187 1.36 -7.76 20.80
N SER A 188 2.42 -7.47 21.56
CA SER A 188 2.33 -6.83 22.89
C SER A 188 2.02 -5.33 22.81
N SER A 189 1.97 -4.76 21.59
CA SER A 189 1.72 -3.33 21.35
C SER A 189 0.26 -3.12 20.96
N PRO A 190 -0.49 -2.22 21.64
CA PRO A 190 -1.88 -1.96 21.29
C PRO A 190 -1.94 -1.36 19.88
N GLY A 191 -2.68 -2.01 18.96
CA GLY A 191 -2.94 -1.51 17.60
C GLY A 191 -3.89 -0.31 17.55
N THR A 192 -3.78 0.60 18.52
CA THR A 192 -4.54 1.85 18.68
C THR A 192 -3.73 3.03 18.19
N SER A 193 -4.36 4.18 17.96
CA SER A 193 -3.67 5.45 17.73
C SER A 193 -4.25 6.55 18.62
N SER A 194 -3.39 7.48 19.02
CA SER A 194 -3.80 8.66 19.79
C SER A 194 -4.81 9.51 19.01
N VAL A 195 -5.59 10.34 19.73
CA VAL A 195 -6.50 11.33 19.12
C VAL A 195 -5.71 12.33 18.27
N ALA A 196 -4.56 12.80 18.77
CA ALA A 196 -3.65 13.65 18.01
C ALA A 196 -3.17 12.96 16.73
N GLY A 197 -2.91 11.65 16.79
CA GLY A 197 -2.61 10.85 15.61
C GLY A 197 -3.76 10.74 14.62
N ALA A 198 -4.98 10.48 15.09
CA ALA A 198 -6.14 10.46 14.21
C ALA A 198 -6.35 11.81 13.50
N ALA A 199 -6.10 12.93 14.19
CA ALA A 199 -6.18 14.27 13.60
C ALA A 199 -5.04 14.56 12.61
N ALA A 200 -3.80 14.20 12.94
CA ALA A 200 -2.64 14.42 12.08
C ALA A 200 -2.71 13.64 10.75
N PHE A 201 -3.38 12.49 10.77
CA PHE A 201 -3.55 11.60 9.61
C PHE A 201 -4.89 11.78 8.88
N ALA A 202 -5.74 12.70 9.35
CA ALA A 202 -7.03 12.98 8.74
C ALA A 202 -6.88 13.48 7.29
N PRO A 203 -7.90 13.25 6.43
CA PRO A 203 -7.87 13.72 5.06
C PRO A 203 -7.64 15.23 4.96
N ARG A 204 -6.68 15.62 4.14
CA ARG A 204 -6.26 17.01 3.96
C ARG A 204 -7.11 17.70 2.89
N ALA A 205 -7.37 19.00 3.08
CA ALA A 205 -7.92 19.87 2.05
C ALA A 205 -6.87 20.24 0.99
N GLU A 206 -7.28 20.27 -0.27
CA GLU A 206 -6.48 20.83 -1.36
C GLU A 206 -7.03 22.17 -1.84
N GLY A 207 -6.18 22.91 -2.55
CA GLY A 207 -6.49 24.25 -3.07
C GLY A 207 -7.79 24.27 -3.86
N HIS A 208 -8.64 25.25 -3.55
CA HIS A 208 -9.91 25.54 -4.23
C HIS A 208 -11.03 24.48 -4.11
N VAL A 209 -10.79 23.32 -3.51
CA VAL A 209 -11.77 22.22 -3.44
C VAL A 209 -12.16 21.81 -2.02
N GLY A 210 -11.35 22.18 -1.02
CA GLY A 210 -11.54 21.72 0.37
C GLY A 210 -11.38 20.21 0.52
N THR A 211 -11.53 19.68 1.74
CA THR A 211 -11.33 18.24 1.99
C THR A 211 -12.33 17.37 1.23
N LEU A 212 -13.61 17.76 1.20
CA LEU A 212 -14.62 16.96 0.51
C LEU A 212 -14.34 16.86 -0.99
N GLY A 213 -13.98 17.97 -1.64
CA GLY A 213 -13.62 17.96 -3.06
C GLY A 213 -12.35 17.16 -3.35
N SER A 214 -11.36 17.20 -2.46
CA SER A 214 -10.18 16.32 -2.53
C SER A 214 -10.55 14.85 -2.50
N LEU A 215 -11.41 14.44 -1.57
CA LEU A 215 -11.91 13.07 -1.46
C LEU A 215 -12.67 12.63 -2.72
N LEU A 216 -13.51 13.50 -3.31
CA LEU A 216 -14.25 13.20 -4.55
C LEU A 216 -13.31 12.90 -5.73
N GLY A 217 -12.17 13.60 -5.79
CA GLY A 217 -11.09 13.35 -6.74
C GLY A 217 -10.17 12.17 -6.39
N LEU A 218 -10.48 11.39 -5.34
CA LEU A 218 -9.63 10.33 -4.78
C LEU A 218 -8.30 10.80 -4.16
N GLY A 219 -8.14 12.10 -3.91
CA GLY A 219 -6.96 12.67 -3.24
C GLY A 219 -7.17 12.85 -1.74
N GLY A 220 -6.49 13.84 -1.16
CA GLY A 220 -6.63 14.19 0.25
C GLY A 220 -5.69 13.42 1.17
N ILE A 221 -4.51 13.02 0.68
CA ILE A 221 -3.43 12.53 1.54
C ILE A 221 -3.10 13.53 2.66
N TRP A 222 -2.87 13.01 3.87
CA TRP A 222 -2.55 13.81 5.05
C TRP A 222 -1.23 14.60 4.88
N ASN A 223 -0.23 13.97 4.26
CA ASN A 223 1.09 14.56 4.04
C ASN A 223 1.07 15.51 2.83
N GLY A 224 1.10 16.81 3.10
CA GLY A 224 1.10 17.84 2.04
C GLY A 224 2.28 17.75 1.07
N GLN A 225 3.42 17.19 1.48
CA GLN A 225 4.58 17.03 0.59
C GLN A 225 4.42 15.87 -0.41
N ALA A 226 3.43 15.00 -0.23
CA ALA A 226 3.08 13.94 -1.15
C ALA A 226 1.96 14.35 -2.13
N VAL A 227 1.49 15.61 -2.07
CA VAL A 227 0.50 16.17 -3.00
C VAL A 227 1.23 16.73 -4.23
N PRO A 228 0.86 16.34 -5.45
CA PRO A 228 1.40 16.94 -6.67
C PRO A 228 1.17 18.46 -6.75
N PRO A 229 2.15 19.27 -7.18
CA PRO A 229 2.03 20.72 -7.28
C PRO A 229 0.80 21.22 -8.04
N SER A 230 0.40 20.55 -9.12
CA SER A 230 -0.80 20.90 -9.88
C SER A 230 -2.07 20.89 -9.01
N ARG A 231 -2.20 19.91 -8.11
CA ARG A 231 -3.38 19.80 -7.23
C ARG A 231 -3.44 20.96 -6.25
N ALA A 232 -2.29 21.37 -5.71
CA ALA A 232 -2.18 22.57 -4.88
C ALA A 232 -2.54 23.84 -5.66
N ALA A 233 -2.26 23.89 -6.96
CA ALA A 233 -2.60 25.00 -7.86
C ALA A 233 -4.06 25.01 -8.36
N GLY A 234 -4.92 24.11 -7.86
CA GLY A 234 -6.36 24.10 -8.17
C GLY A 234 -6.81 23.09 -9.23
N TRP A 235 -5.91 22.28 -9.77
CA TRP A 235 -6.27 21.23 -10.73
C TRP A 235 -7.15 20.13 -10.10
N ALA A 236 -7.23 20.05 -8.77
CA ALA A 236 -8.16 19.19 -8.07
C ALA A 236 -9.65 19.42 -8.46
N LEU A 237 -10.00 20.60 -9.00
CA LEU A 237 -11.33 20.89 -9.55
C LEU A 237 -11.75 19.92 -10.67
N PHE A 238 -10.80 19.44 -11.47
CA PHE A 238 -11.08 18.43 -12.50
C PHE A 238 -11.47 17.08 -11.89
N GLY A 239 -11.04 16.78 -10.67
CA GLY A 239 -11.49 15.59 -9.93
C GLY A 239 -12.98 15.67 -9.55
N ILE A 240 -13.46 16.85 -9.18
CA ILE A 240 -14.90 17.09 -8.92
C ILE A 240 -15.70 16.96 -10.22
N ALA A 241 -15.22 17.58 -11.31
CA ALA A 241 -15.87 17.48 -12.62
C ALA A 241 -15.89 16.02 -13.13
N LEU A 242 -14.80 15.27 -12.93
CA LEU A 242 -14.73 13.85 -13.21
C LEU A 242 -15.76 13.08 -12.39
N PHE A 243 -15.83 13.29 -11.07
CA PHE A 243 -16.81 12.62 -10.21
C PHE A 243 -18.25 12.85 -10.69
N ALA A 244 -18.59 14.08 -11.08
CA ALA A 244 -19.91 14.40 -11.63
C ALA A 244 -20.20 13.64 -12.94
N LEU A 245 -19.21 13.49 -13.84
CA LEU A 245 -19.36 12.67 -15.04
C LEU A 245 -19.52 11.18 -14.70
N LEU A 246 -18.72 10.65 -13.78
CA LEU A 246 -18.81 9.24 -13.36
C LEU A 246 -20.17 8.94 -12.72
N ALA A 247 -20.73 9.90 -11.97
CA ALA A 247 -22.06 9.79 -11.40
C ALA A 247 -23.15 9.58 -12.47
N LEU A 248 -22.96 10.01 -13.72
CA LEU A 248 -23.90 9.73 -14.82
C LEU A 248 -23.90 8.25 -15.24
N GLY A 249 -22.77 7.54 -15.03
CA GLY A 249 -22.59 6.12 -15.34
C GLY A 249 -23.06 5.16 -14.24
N TRP A 250 -23.56 5.66 -13.10
CA TRP A 250 -23.82 4.86 -11.89
C TRP A 250 -24.72 3.64 -12.12
N ARG A 251 -25.72 3.74 -13.01
CA ARG A 251 -26.67 2.63 -13.30
C ARG A 251 -25.99 1.42 -13.93
N ALA A 252 -24.84 1.60 -14.55
CA ALA A 252 -24.06 0.51 -15.13
C ALA A 252 -23.14 -0.18 -14.12
N VAL A 253 -22.95 0.41 -12.94
CA VAL A 253 -22.07 -0.11 -11.90
C VAL A 253 -22.84 -1.15 -11.06
N PRO A 254 -22.25 -2.34 -10.78
CA PRO A 254 -22.86 -3.29 -9.87
C PRO A 254 -23.18 -2.66 -8.51
N ARG A 255 -24.40 -2.86 -8.00
CA ARG A 255 -24.86 -2.26 -6.71
C ARG A 255 -23.88 -2.49 -5.56
N ARG A 256 -23.30 -3.70 -5.46
CA ARG A 256 -22.28 -4.03 -4.45
C ARG A 256 -21.07 -3.08 -4.53
N TRP A 257 -20.62 -2.71 -5.72
CA TRP A 257 -19.45 -1.83 -5.88
C TRP A 257 -19.79 -0.39 -5.50
N LEU A 258 -21.01 0.07 -5.79
CA LEU A 258 -21.50 1.38 -5.31
C LEU A 258 -21.59 1.42 -3.78
N VAL A 259 -22.07 0.35 -3.15
CA VAL A 259 -22.10 0.25 -1.68
C VAL A 259 -20.69 0.30 -1.10
N LEU A 260 -19.74 -0.46 -1.66
CA LEU A 260 -18.35 -0.44 -1.20
C LEU A 260 -17.68 0.93 -1.42
N ALA A 261 -17.95 1.59 -2.55
CA ALA A 261 -17.51 2.96 -2.78
C ALA A 261 -18.08 3.90 -1.70
N GLY A 262 -19.38 3.81 -1.43
CA GLY A 262 -20.05 4.57 -0.37
C GLY A 262 -19.43 4.34 1.01
N VAL A 263 -19.13 3.08 1.37
CA VAL A 263 -18.41 2.73 2.61
C VAL A 263 -17.03 3.39 2.66
N GLY A 264 -16.27 3.34 1.58
CA GLY A 264 -14.95 3.99 1.49
C GLY A 264 -15.02 5.50 1.73
N PHE A 265 -15.99 6.18 1.10
CA PHE A 265 -16.24 7.60 1.32
C PHE A 265 -16.73 7.89 2.75
N ALA A 266 -17.61 7.06 3.32
CA ALA A 266 -18.10 7.23 4.69
C ALA A 266 -16.96 7.14 5.71
N LEU A 267 -16.04 6.17 5.53
CA LEU A 267 -14.87 6.02 6.39
C LEU A 267 -13.91 7.21 6.28
N ALA A 268 -13.69 7.73 5.07
CA ALA A 268 -12.86 8.91 4.87
C ALA A 268 -13.48 10.17 5.51
N VAL A 269 -14.80 10.39 5.35
CA VAL A 269 -15.52 11.50 5.98
C VAL A 269 -15.58 11.35 7.50
N ALA A 270 -15.79 10.14 8.01
CA ALA A 270 -15.78 9.87 9.46
C ALA A 270 -14.41 10.17 10.07
N SER A 271 -13.31 9.84 9.37
CA SER A 271 -11.96 10.20 9.79
C SER A 271 -11.73 11.71 9.76
N TRP A 272 -12.14 12.39 8.68
CA TRP A 272 -12.03 13.85 8.56
C TRP A 272 -12.80 14.62 9.65
N THR A 273 -14.00 14.16 9.99
CA THR A 273 -14.86 14.78 11.01
C THR A 273 -14.48 14.41 12.44
N GLY A 274 -13.45 13.58 12.63
CA GLY A 274 -12.99 13.11 13.95
C GLY A 274 -13.83 11.99 14.57
N LEU A 275 -14.87 11.50 13.87
CA LEU A 275 -15.75 10.43 14.37
C LEU A 275 -15.01 9.09 14.58
N THR A 276 -13.90 8.85 13.88
CA THR A 276 -13.09 7.64 14.10
C THR A 276 -12.15 7.75 15.31
N ALA A 277 -11.90 8.95 15.84
CA ALA A 277 -10.89 9.16 16.89
C ALA A 277 -11.16 8.36 18.18
N PRO A 278 -12.40 8.26 18.71
CA PRO A 278 -12.68 7.42 19.88
C PRO A 278 -12.45 5.93 19.61
N ILE A 279 -12.79 5.45 18.42
CA ILE A 279 -12.65 4.04 18.03
C ILE A 279 -11.16 3.70 17.90
N VAL A 280 -10.42 4.53 17.18
CA VAL A 280 -8.99 4.34 16.92
C VAL A 280 -8.16 4.39 18.21
N SER A 281 -8.60 5.14 19.22
CA SER A 281 -7.89 5.27 20.51
C SER A 281 -8.18 4.14 21.50
N HIS A 282 -9.33 3.48 21.42
CA HIS A 282 -9.74 2.49 22.43
C HIS A 282 -9.82 1.05 21.91
N VAL A 283 -10.03 0.85 20.61
CA VAL A 283 -10.24 -0.49 20.04
C VAL A 283 -8.93 -1.00 19.45
N PRO A 284 -8.34 -2.08 19.98
CA PRO A 284 -7.16 -2.70 19.41
C PRO A 284 -7.40 -3.09 17.93
N GLY A 285 -6.46 -2.72 17.06
CA GLY A 285 -6.54 -2.97 15.61
C GLY A 285 -7.28 -1.88 14.83
N ALA A 286 -7.99 -0.96 15.50
CA ALA A 286 -8.66 0.15 14.84
C ALA A 286 -7.69 1.20 14.30
N GLY A 287 -6.38 1.13 14.59
CA GLY A 287 -5.35 1.95 13.95
C GLY A 287 -5.36 1.89 12.42
N LEU A 288 -5.91 0.83 11.81
CA LEU A 288 -6.16 0.75 10.35
C LEU A 288 -7.13 1.81 9.83
N LEU A 289 -7.99 2.36 10.70
CA LEU A 289 -8.95 3.42 10.38
C LEU A 289 -8.40 4.83 10.64
N ARG A 290 -7.16 4.96 11.15
CA ARG A 290 -6.50 6.24 11.41
C ARG A 290 -6.42 7.09 10.14
N ASP A 291 -5.96 6.49 9.05
CA ASP A 291 -5.78 7.13 7.74
C ASP A 291 -7.02 6.87 6.86
N GLY A 292 -8.16 7.50 7.16
CA GLY A 292 -9.46 7.16 6.56
C GLY A 292 -9.52 7.24 5.03
N GLN A 293 -8.77 8.17 4.43
CA GLN A 293 -8.65 8.33 2.98
C GLN A 293 -8.08 7.10 2.26
N LYS A 294 -7.39 6.18 2.94
CA LYS A 294 -6.95 4.92 2.34
C LYS A 294 -8.13 4.08 1.85
N TRP A 295 -9.29 4.21 2.49
CA TRP A 295 -10.48 3.43 2.14
C TRP A 295 -11.19 3.91 0.87
N LEU A 296 -10.80 5.05 0.30
CA LEU A 296 -11.21 5.46 -1.05
C LEU A 296 -10.80 4.43 -2.12
N ILE A 297 -9.83 3.55 -1.82
CA ILE A 297 -9.49 2.39 -2.66
C ILE A 297 -10.73 1.59 -3.07
N LEU A 298 -11.73 1.47 -2.20
CA LEU A 298 -12.98 0.74 -2.45
C LEU A 298 -13.84 1.37 -3.57
N ALA A 299 -13.65 2.66 -3.85
CA ALA A 299 -14.36 3.36 -4.92
C ALA A 299 -13.77 3.10 -6.32
N ILE A 300 -12.50 2.68 -6.40
CA ILE A 300 -11.78 2.55 -7.68
C ILE A 300 -12.50 1.62 -8.66
N PRO A 301 -12.93 0.39 -8.30
CA PRO A 301 -13.66 -0.47 -9.25
C PRO A 301 -14.96 0.14 -9.76
N ALA A 302 -15.69 0.88 -8.90
CA ALA A 302 -16.91 1.58 -9.29
C ALA A 302 -16.63 2.74 -10.26
N PHE A 303 -15.57 3.51 -10.01
CA PHE A 303 -15.16 4.64 -10.86
C PHE A 303 -14.74 4.17 -12.25
N VAL A 304 -13.94 3.10 -12.32
CA VAL A 304 -13.51 2.49 -13.59
C VAL A 304 -14.70 1.95 -14.38
N ALA A 305 -15.63 1.26 -13.72
CA ALA A 305 -16.84 0.75 -14.37
C ALA A 305 -17.77 1.87 -14.86
N ALA A 306 -17.95 2.92 -14.05
CA ALA A 306 -18.74 4.08 -14.41
C ALA A 306 -18.16 4.79 -15.64
N ALA A 307 -16.84 5.03 -15.67
CA ALA A 307 -16.13 5.62 -16.81
C ALA A 307 -16.32 4.78 -18.08
N GLY A 308 -16.18 3.46 -17.96
CA GLY A 308 -16.35 2.50 -19.05
C GLY A 308 -17.74 2.46 -19.68
N ALA A 309 -18.75 2.88 -18.91
CA ALA A 309 -20.15 2.90 -19.31
C ALA A 309 -20.61 4.24 -19.91
N LEU A 310 -19.78 5.29 -19.87
CA LEU A 310 -20.15 6.60 -20.41
C LEU A 310 -20.30 6.58 -21.94
N GLU A 311 -21.20 7.44 -22.42
CA GLU A 311 -21.31 7.75 -23.85
C GLU A 311 -20.00 8.38 -24.38
N PRO A 312 -19.64 8.20 -25.66
CA PRO A 312 -18.34 8.57 -26.21
C PRO A 312 -17.84 9.98 -25.86
N ARG A 313 -18.68 11.02 -25.96
CA ARG A 313 -18.31 12.40 -25.65
C ARG A 313 -17.99 12.60 -24.16
N ARG A 314 -18.80 12.01 -23.29
CA ARG A 314 -18.63 12.07 -21.83
C ARG A 314 -17.44 11.22 -21.39
N ALA A 315 -17.23 10.07 -22.03
CA ALA A 315 -16.06 9.23 -21.80
C ALA A 315 -14.77 9.96 -22.16
N LEU A 316 -14.72 10.65 -23.30
CA LEU A 316 -13.56 11.46 -23.69
C LEU A 316 -13.31 12.59 -22.66
N ALA A 317 -14.35 13.29 -22.22
CA ALA A 317 -14.24 14.30 -21.17
C ALA A 317 -13.76 13.71 -19.84
N ALA A 318 -14.24 12.53 -19.45
CA ALA A 318 -13.80 11.83 -18.25
C ALA A 318 -12.32 11.42 -18.33
N ALA A 319 -11.86 10.91 -19.48
CA ALA A 319 -10.45 10.61 -19.71
C ALA A 319 -9.59 11.88 -19.59
N ALA A 320 -10.02 12.99 -20.20
CA ALA A 320 -9.33 14.27 -20.10
C ALA A 320 -9.28 14.76 -18.64
N PHE A 321 -10.40 14.77 -17.92
CA PHE A 321 -10.45 15.22 -16.52
C PHE A 321 -9.65 14.31 -15.59
N ALA A 322 -9.56 13.00 -15.88
CA ALA A 322 -8.70 12.08 -15.14
C ALA A 322 -7.22 12.41 -15.28
N VAL A 323 -6.76 12.84 -16.47
CA VAL A 323 -5.39 13.34 -16.65
C VAL A 323 -5.22 14.72 -16.02
N LEU A 324 -6.14 15.64 -16.30
CA LEU A 324 -6.06 17.04 -15.85
C LEU A 324 -6.20 17.20 -14.33
N GLN A 325 -6.77 16.26 -13.58
CA GLN A 325 -6.76 16.39 -12.12
C GLN A 325 -5.37 16.19 -11.49
N VAL A 326 -4.39 15.68 -12.25
CA VAL A 326 -2.99 15.53 -11.85
C VAL A 326 -2.07 15.43 -13.09
N PRO A 327 -1.95 16.50 -13.91
CA PRO A 327 -1.25 16.45 -15.20
C PRO A 327 0.26 16.31 -15.05
N ASP A 328 0.81 16.75 -13.91
CA ASP A 328 2.22 16.69 -13.54
C ASP A 328 2.61 15.36 -12.89
N ALA A 329 1.71 14.36 -12.81
CA ALA A 329 2.00 13.07 -12.18
C ALA A 329 3.32 12.42 -12.66
N PRO A 330 3.63 12.32 -13.98
CA PRO A 330 4.89 11.74 -14.43
C PRO A 330 6.11 12.49 -13.90
N VAL A 331 6.04 13.82 -13.84
CA VAL A 331 7.14 14.66 -13.37
C VAL A 331 7.28 14.57 -11.85
N ALA A 332 6.18 14.62 -11.11
CA ALA A 332 6.19 14.49 -9.66
C ALA A 332 6.76 13.13 -9.23
N LEU A 333 6.43 12.06 -9.96
CA LEU A 333 6.94 10.71 -9.70
C LEU A 333 8.44 10.55 -9.99
N ALA A 334 9.13 11.56 -10.54
CA ALA A 334 10.60 11.58 -10.58
C ALA A 334 11.23 11.39 -9.18
N ALA A 335 10.53 11.79 -8.11
CA ALA A 335 10.99 11.56 -6.74
C ALA A 335 11.14 10.06 -6.38
N LEU A 336 10.59 9.14 -7.19
CA LEU A 336 10.74 7.69 -7.04
C LEU A 336 11.87 7.10 -7.89
N THR A 337 12.68 7.92 -8.57
CA THR A 337 13.86 7.37 -9.25
C THR A 337 14.77 6.70 -8.21
N PRO A 338 15.42 5.58 -8.58
CA PRO A 338 16.29 4.89 -7.66
C PRO A 338 17.40 5.78 -7.11
N THR A 339 17.83 5.47 -5.90
CA THR A 339 18.91 6.16 -5.18
C THR A 339 19.83 5.11 -4.54
N THR A 340 20.83 5.57 -3.78
CA THR A 340 21.75 4.74 -2.99
C THR A 340 21.34 4.77 -1.53
N VAL A 341 21.42 3.62 -0.86
CA VAL A 341 21.04 3.48 0.55
C VAL A 341 22.21 2.90 1.33
N ASP A 342 22.73 3.69 2.27
CA ASP A 342 23.77 3.24 3.18
C ASP A 342 23.16 2.55 4.40
N VAL A 343 23.36 1.24 4.48
CA VAL A 343 22.98 0.44 5.65
C VAL A 343 24.12 0.47 6.67
N PRO A 344 23.87 0.75 7.96
CA PRO A 344 24.90 0.68 8.98
C PRO A 344 25.56 -0.71 9.04
N ALA A 345 26.89 -0.75 8.90
CA ALA A 345 27.66 -1.98 8.98
C ALA A 345 27.84 -2.43 10.44
N VAL A 346 27.07 -3.45 10.86
CA VAL A 346 27.09 -3.99 12.23
C VAL A 346 27.24 -5.51 12.18
N ASP A 347 28.23 -6.08 12.88
CA ASP A 347 28.35 -7.55 13.05
C ASP A 347 27.34 -8.06 14.09
N HIS A 348 26.07 -8.11 13.68
CA HIS A 348 24.97 -8.47 14.58
C HIS A 348 24.82 -9.98 14.76
N ARG A 349 25.29 -10.83 13.83
CA ARG A 349 25.16 -12.31 13.90
C ARG A 349 23.73 -12.79 14.18
N GLY A 350 22.74 -12.10 13.63
CA GLY A 350 21.31 -12.36 13.87
C GLY A 350 20.75 -11.85 15.20
N ARG A 351 21.58 -11.28 16.07
CA ARG A 351 21.16 -10.69 17.35
C ARG A 351 20.43 -9.37 17.15
N ASP A 352 19.63 -9.02 18.15
CA ASP A 352 18.94 -7.75 18.22
C ASP A 352 19.93 -6.61 18.48
N VAL A 353 19.83 -5.57 17.66
CA VAL A 353 20.64 -4.36 17.72
C VAL A 353 19.81 -3.20 18.27
N VAL A 354 20.35 -2.44 19.21
CA VAL A 354 19.79 -1.13 19.59
C VAL A 354 20.78 -0.04 19.19
N PHE A 355 20.25 1.05 18.63
CA PHE A 355 21.04 2.24 18.33
C PHE A 355 20.73 3.33 19.34
N GLU A 356 21.77 3.88 19.95
CA GLU A 356 21.67 5.01 20.87
C GLU A 356 21.23 6.26 20.09
N SER A 357 19.98 6.67 20.31
CA SER A 357 19.43 7.94 19.82
C SER A 357 19.42 8.10 18.30
N ARG A 358 19.39 6.99 17.55
CA ARG A 358 19.20 7.00 16.10
C ARG A 358 17.74 7.33 15.75
N PRO A 359 17.50 8.26 14.82
CA PRO A 359 16.13 8.64 14.44
C PRO A 359 15.45 7.54 13.63
N THR A 360 14.11 7.47 13.70
CA THR A 360 13.28 6.53 12.93
C THR A 360 13.22 6.90 11.44
N LEU A 361 13.44 8.17 11.13
CA LEU A 361 13.52 8.73 9.79
C LEU A 361 14.92 9.31 9.57
N THR A 362 15.47 9.09 8.39
CA THR A 362 16.68 9.74 7.89
C THR A 362 16.35 10.59 6.67
N THR A 363 17.34 11.28 6.11
CA THR A 363 17.18 12.08 4.89
C THR A 363 18.04 11.50 3.78
N ILE A 364 17.44 11.22 2.62
CA ILE A 364 18.13 10.84 1.38
C ILE A 364 17.64 11.78 0.28
N ASP A 365 18.55 12.39 -0.46
CA ASP A 365 18.25 13.34 -1.55
C ASP A 365 17.31 14.48 -1.13
N GLY A 366 17.43 14.94 0.12
CA GLY A 366 16.58 16.01 0.68
C GLY A 366 15.15 15.56 1.05
N HIS A 367 14.84 14.27 0.93
CA HIS A 367 13.55 13.71 1.32
C HIS A 367 13.65 12.90 2.62
N PRO A 368 12.66 13.01 3.54
CA PRO A 368 12.58 12.11 4.66
C PRO A 368 12.28 10.69 4.17
N VAL A 369 12.99 9.70 4.69
CA VAL A 369 12.83 8.27 4.41
C VAL A 369 12.92 7.47 5.70
N VAL A 370 12.27 6.32 5.76
CA VAL A 370 12.44 5.40 6.91
C VAL A 370 13.89 4.91 7.01
N ASP A 371 14.39 4.72 8.22
CA ASP A 371 15.74 4.18 8.46
C ASP A 371 15.90 2.80 7.77
N PRO A 372 16.99 2.55 7.02
CA PRO A 372 17.21 1.25 6.38
C PRO A 372 17.58 0.12 7.34
N ALA A 373 18.11 0.42 8.54
CA ALA A 373 18.62 -0.62 9.45
C ALA A 373 17.59 -1.70 9.84
N PRO A 374 16.33 -1.37 10.21
CA PRO A 374 15.31 -2.37 10.53
C PRO A 374 14.92 -3.28 9.35
N LYS A 375 15.26 -2.89 8.12
CA LYS A 375 15.01 -3.68 6.91
C LYS A 375 16.11 -4.70 6.63
N ALA A 376 17.34 -4.44 7.11
CA ALA A 376 18.50 -5.30 6.93
C ALA A 376 18.80 -6.21 8.13
N MET A 377 18.31 -5.87 9.33
CA MET A 377 18.61 -6.62 10.55
C MET A 377 17.54 -6.43 11.64
N ASN A 378 17.59 -7.27 12.68
CA ASN A 378 16.71 -7.15 13.84
C ASN A 378 17.11 -5.92 14.67
N VAL A 379 16.33 -4.85 14.58
CA VAL A 379 16.54 -3.61 15.36
C VAL A 379 15.47 -3.51 16.44
N VAL A 380 15.86 -3.06 17.64
CA VAL A 380 14.91 -2.59 18.65
C VAL A 380 14.40 -1.23 18.21
N GLU A 381 13.17 -1.18 17.71
CA GLU A 381 12.65 0.01 17.04
C GLU A 381 11.91 0.93 18.00
N SER A 382 12.15 2.23 17.87
CA SER A 382 11.37 3.25 18.58
C SER A 382 9.94 3.29 18.04
N GLY A 383 9.75 3.42 16.72
CA GLY A 383 8.43 3.64 16.12
C GLY A 383 7.80 4.99 16.45
N ALA A 384 8.49 5.84 17.22
CA ALA A 384 8.02 7.18 17.52
C ALA A 384 7.89 8.00 16.23
N LEU A 385 6.80 8.76 16.14
CA LEU A 385 6.51 9.64 15.02
C LEU A 385 6.05 10.99 15.54
N THR A 386 6.64 12.04 14.99
CA THR A 386 6.24 13.43 15.23
C THR A 386 5.80 14.04 13.90
N VAL A 387 4.63 14.67 13.87
CA VAL A 387 4.08 15.37 12.70
C VAL A 387 3.91 16.83 13.08
N ASP A 388 4.55 17.73 12.34
CA ASP A 388 4.52 19.18 12.60
C ASP A 388 4.83 19.56 14.07
N GLY A 389 5.79 18.86 14.68
CA GLY A 389 6.20 19.07 16.08
C GLY A 389 5.29 18.40 17.13
N VAL A 390 4.20 17.75 16.72
CA VAL A 390 3.28 17.04 17.62
C VAL A 390 3.62 15.55 17.64
N PRO A 391 3.91 14.96 18.81
CA PRO A 391 4.11 13.51 18.92
C PRO A 391 2.79 12.78 18.66
N VAL A 392 2.79 11.94 17.63
CA VAL A 392 1.61 11.18 17.17
C VAL A 392 1.66 9.74 17.65
N ASP A 393 2.82 9.10 17.47
CA ASP A 393 3.08 7.73 17.91
C ASP A 393 4.16 7.76 19.01
N ALA A 394 3.86 7.11 20.14
CA ALA A 394 4.80 6.99 21.25
C ALA A 394 5.88 5.94 20.95
N PRO A 395 7.10 6.09 21.50
CA PRO A 395 8.15 5.09 21.35
C PRO A 395 7.75 3.75 21.99
N SER A 396 8.23 2.65 21.41
CA SER A 396 7.94 1.30 21.91
C SER A 396 8.51 1.12 23.34
N PRO A 397 7.80 0.39 24.23
CA PRO A 397 8.27 0.21 25.61
C PRO A 397 9.65 -0.44 25.70
N ARG A 398 9.96 -1.38 24.79
CA ARG A 398 11.25 -2.06 24.74
C ARG A 398 12.37 -1.11 24.35
N TRP A 399 12.14 -0.23 23.37
CA TRP A 399 13.11 0.80 23.00
C TRP A 399 13.35 1.78 24.15
N VAL A 400 12.30 2.26 24.82
CA VAL A 400 12.43 3.16 25.98
C VAL A 400 13.26 2.51 27.09
N ALA A 401 12.98 1.24 27.41
CA ALA A 401 13.74 0.49 28.40
C ALA A 401 15.21 0.29 27.99
N ALA A 402 15.47 0.05 26.70
CA ALA A 402 16.82 -0.11 26.16
C ALA A 402 17.62 1.19 26.24
N GLN A 403 17.00 2.32 25.88
CA GLN A 403 17.65 3.63 25.96
C GLN A 403 17.98 4.02 27.41
N ALA A 404 17.09 3.73 28.35
CA ALA A 404 17.36 3.96 29.78
C ALA A 404 18.50 3.08 30.32
N ALA A 405 18.66 1.88 29.76
CA ALA A 405 19.66 0.90 30.15
C ALA A 405 20.91 0.92 29.25
N ILE A 406 21.11 1.95 28.42
CA ILE A 406 22.11 1.92 27.34
C ILE A 406 23.54 1.67 27.85
N SER A 407 23.84 2.07 29.09
CA SER A 407 25.14 1.87 29.77
C SER A 407 25.20 0.67 30.72
N ASP A 408 24.13 -0.15 30.77
CA ASP A 408 24.03 -1.34 31.61
C ASP A 408 23.90 -2.61 30.73
N PRO A 409 25.03 -3.30 30.44
CA PRO A 409 25.04 -4.51 29.61
C PRO A 409 24.20 -5.65 30.17
N VAL A 410 24.06 -5.74 31.50
CA VAL A 410 23.27 -6.80 32.14
C VAL A 410 21.79 -6.56 31.85
N ARG A 411 21.32 -5.31 32.06
CA ARG A 411 19.93 -4.96 31.80
C ARG A 411 19.57 -5.03 30.32
N LEU A 412 20.49 -4.64 29.43
CA LEU A 412 20.31 -4.80 27.98
C LEU A 412 20.17 -6.27 27.58
N ARG A 413 20.97 -7.15 28.19
CA ARG A 413 20.87 -8.61 27.96
C ARG A 413 19.52 -9.16 28.40
N GLU A 414 18.99 -8.71 29.54
CA GLU A 414 17.64 -9.08 30.02
C GLU A 414 16.53 -8.63 29.05
N LEU A 415 16.73 -7.49 28.35
CA LEU A 415 15.85 -7.02 27.27
C LEU A 415 16.05 -7.78 25.94
N GLY A 416 16.93 -8.79 25.93
CA GLY A 416 17.25 -9.60 24.76
C GLY A 416 18.07 -8.87 23.70
N ILE A 417 18.84 -7.85 24.08
CA ILE A 417 19.68 -7.04 23.19
C ILE A 417 21.09 -7.64 23.16
N GLY A 418 21.57 -7.95 21.97
CA GLY A 418 22.90 -8.53 21.79
C GLY A 418 23.96 -7.49 21.50
N VAL A 419 23.60 -6.44 20.76
CA VAL A 419 24.53 -5.43 20.25
C VAL A 419 23.97 -4.04 20.48
N VAL A 420 24.83 -3.13 20.93
CA VAL A 420 24.53 -1.70 21.07
C VAL A 420 25.45 -0.93 20.13
N VAL A 421 24.87 -0.04 19.33
CA VAL A 421 25.61 0.94 18.54
C VAL A 421 25.44 2.30 19.19
N ARG A 422 26.54 2.88 19.67
CA ARG A 422 26.58 4.18 20.34
C ARG A 422 26.47 5.33 19.34
N ALA A 423 26.17 6.52 19.83
CA ALA A 423 26.07 7.72 19.02
C ALA A 423 27.40 8.10 18.32
N ASP A 424 28.54 7.72 18.90
CA ASP A 424 29.88 7.91 18.32
C ASP A 424 30.27 6.81 17.31
N GLY A 425 29.36 5.87 17.03
CA GLY A 425 29.57 4.74 16.13
C GLY A 425 30.28 3.55 16.77
N THR A 426 30.65 3.61 18.05
CA THR A 426 31.24 2.47 18.75
C THR A 426 30.22 1.36 18.95
N VAL A 427 30.69 0.12 18.82
CA VAL A 427 29.86 -1.08 18.97
C VAL A 427 30.20 -1.75 20.30
N MET A 428 29.18 -1.97 21.13
CA MET A 428 29.29 -2.63 22.43
C MET A 428 28.49 -3.94 22.42
N GLU A 429 29.10 -4.98 22.96
CA GLU A 429 28.51 -6.31 23.12
C GLU A 429 27.72 -6.39 24.44
N ALA A 430 26.39 -6.45 24.34
CA ALA A 430 25.51 -6.71 25.50
C ALA A 430 25.38 -8.22 25.79
N GLY A 431 25.59 -9.07 24.78
CA GLY A 431 25.78 -10.51 24.95
C GLY A 431 24.50 -11.35 25.01
N ALA A 432 23.32 -10.80 24.69
CA ALA A 432 22.16 -11.66 24.43
C ALA A 432 22.35 -12.46 23.13
N PRO A 433 21.95 -13.75 23.11
CA PRO A 433 22.07 -14.58 21.91
C PRO A 433 21.07 -14.16 20.83
N ALA A 434 21.30 -14.62 19.60
CA ALA A 434 20.36 -14.41 18.51
C ALA A 434 19.03 -15.09 18.82
N ARG A 435 17.92 -14.37 18.59
CA ARG A 435 16.59 -14.94 18.79
C ARG A 435 16.14 -15.60 17.49
N PRO A 436 15.65 -16.86 17.51
CA PRO A 436 15.19 -17.51 16.29
C PRO A 436 14.00 -16.76 15.69
N LEU A 437 13.77 -16.94 14.38
CA LEU A 437 12.54 -16.46 13.74
C LEU A 437 11.32 -17.15 14.37
N PRO A 438 10.18 -16.44 14.52
CA PRO A 438 8.97 -16.98 15.13
C PRO A 438 8.38 -18.12 14.28
N PRO A 439 8.23 -19.35 14.78
CA PRO A 439 7.68 -20.47 13.99
C PRO A 439 6.28 -20.18 13.44
N ALA A 440 5.43 -19.51 14.23
CA ALA A 440 4.09 -19.10 13.78
C ALA A 440 4.16 -18.09 12.62
N GLY A 441 5.03 -17.08 12.70
CA GLY A 441 5.23 -16.11 11.61
C GLY A 441 5.72 -16.77 10.33
N ILE A 442 6.69 -17.70 10.43
CA ILE A 442 7.17 -18.48 9.28
C ILE A 442 6.02 -19.30 8.67
N ALA A 443 5.25 -20.02 9.48
CA ALA A 443 4.15 -20.85 9.00
C ALA A 443 3.06 -20.02 8.29
N LEU A 444 2.69 -18.88 8.87
CA LEU A 444 1.72 -17.96 8.28
C LEU A 444 2.22 -17.36 6.95
N PHE A 445 3.51 -16.99 6.90
CA PHE A 445 4.12 -16.48 5.67
C PHE A 445 4.23 -17.56 4.59
N ALA A 446 4.65 -18.78 4.93
CA ALA A 446 4.66 -19.92 4.00
C ALA A 446 3.25 -20.23 3.48
N MET A 447 2.24 -20.20 4.36
CA MET A 447 0.83 -20.34 3.97
C MET A 447 0.40 -19.23 3.00
N TRP A 448 0.81 -17.98 3.24
CA TRP A 448 0.56 -16.86 2.32
C TRP A 448 1.22 -17.09 0.94
N CYS A 449 2.46 -17.59 0.91
CA CYS A 449 3.19 -17.87 -0.34
C CYS A 449 2.52 -18.94 -1.21
N VAL A 450 1.80 -19.88 -0.61
CA VAL A 450 1.10 -20.96 -1.36
C VAL A 450 -0.33 -20.60 -1.75
N VAL A 451 -0.88 -19.45 -1.34
CA VAL A 451 -2.23 -19.00 -1.72
C VAL A 451 -2.49 -19.05 -3.24
N PRO A 452 -1.54 -18.65 -4.12
CA PRO A 452 -1.74 -18.77 -5.56
C PRO A 452 -2.03 -20.20 -6.04
N LEU A 453 -1.55 -21.22 -5.34
CA LEU A 453 -1.79 -22.63 -5.69
C LEU A 453 -3.24 -23.05 -5.52
N ILE A 454 -4.06 -22.29 -4.76
CA ILE A 454 -5.51 -22.51 -4.68
C ILE A 454 -6.16 -22.41 -6.06
N THR A 455 -5.58 -21.59 -6.96
CA THR A 455 -6.06 -21.49 -8.35
C THR A 455 -5.80 -22.75 -9.18
N CYS A 456 -4.86 -23.59 -8.76
CA CYS A 456 -4.53 -24.86 -9.42
C CYS A 456 -5.49 -26.00 -9.03
N VAL A 457 -6.27 -25.83 -7.95
CA VAL A 457 -7.26 -26.82 -7.51
C VAL A 457 -8.47 -26.77 -8.45
N ARG A 458 -8.45 -27.62 -9.49
CA ARG A 458 -9.58 -27.84 -10.39
C ARG A 458 -10.78 -28.35 -9.60
N ASP A 459 -11.98 -27.86 -9.94
CA ASP A 459 -13.24 -28.42 -9.45
C ASP A 459 -13.35 -29.90 -9.88
N HIS A 460 -12.94 -30.82 -9.02
CA HIS A 460 -13.22 -32.25 -9.19
C HIS A 460 -14.66 -32.62 -8.83
N THR A 461 -15.49 -31.65 -8.43
CA THR A 461 -16.91 -31.84 -8.17
C THR A 461 -17.77 -31.47 -9.38
N ARG A 462 -17.58 -32.21 -10.48
CA ARG A 462 -18.72 -32.66 -11.28
C ARG A 462 -18.76 -34.18 -11.18
N ILE A 463 -19.28 -34.67 -10.06
CA ILE A 463 -19.86 -36.01 -10.07
C ILE A 463 -21.03 -35.89 -11.05
N LYS A 464 -20.90 -36.50 -12.23
CA LYS A 464 -22.05 -36.81 -13.09
C LYS A 464 -22.97 -37.71 -12.27
N GLY A 465 -23.95 -37.12 -11.59
CA GLY A 465 -25.10 -37.85 -11.08
C GLY A 465 -26.08 -38.07 -12.23
N ALA A 466 -26.28 -39.35 -12.54
CA ALA A 466 -27.39 -39.97 -13.27
C ALA A 466 -28.38 -39.06 -14.01
N ASP A 467 -28.29 -39.07 -15.34
CA ASP A 467 -29.42 -39.06 -16.28
C ASP A 467 -28.84 -39.57 -17.62
N ASP A 468 -28.71 -40.89 -17.72
CA ASP A 468 -28.74 -41.69 -18.96
C ASP A 468 -28.50 -43.16 -18.59
N GLN A 469 -29.60 -43.82 -18.22
CA GLN A 469 -30.02 -45.22 -18.46
C GLN A 469 -30.86 -45.78 -17.33
#